data_AF-A0A9X3XHB7-F1
#
_entry.id   AF-A0A9X3XHB7-F1
#
_cell.length_a   1.000
_cell.length_b   1.000
_cell.length_c   1.000
_cell.angle_alpha   90.00
_cell.angle_beta   90.00
_cell.angle_gamma   90.00
#
_symmetry.space_group_name_H-M   'P 1'
#
loop_
_entity.id
_entity.type
_entity.pdbx_description
1 polymer ?
#
loop_
_entity_poly.entity_id
_entity_poly.type
_entity_poly.pdbx_seq_one_letter_code
_entity_poly.pdbx_strand_id
1 'polypeptide(L)'
;MNLKRLSFLVLPVLLAACGNYVVEGGSDDNAKNQNANGTSGSGGNGGTGGNGTGGDSDGPDSLAVALTRAQLDVLWDEYWANHDPSGSSSSAGGVPELNPDDLFLRISDLGASCNSPTTDLGCGHWQLSIALPPALQQVGVYNLDSPELLAYSHFSETGEPYSPAPDDCSFGGGTIGAGTLEILSIDENEVHFRIDAEYWGEKANGEYIAPRCPVAP
;
A
#
# COMPACT_ATOMS: atom_id res chain seq x y z
N MET A 1 -9.48 -15.81 -60.01
CA MET A 1 -9.52 -16.40 -58.65
C MET A 1 -8.10 -16.42 -58.11
N ASN A 2 -7.79 -15.56 -57.14
CA ASN A 2 -6.46 -15.47 -56.53
C ASN A 2 -6.64 -15.29 -55.01
N LEU A 3 -6.40 -16.37 -54.26
CA LEU A 3 -6.24 -16.36 -52.81
C LEU A 3 -4.80 -15.89 -52.48
N LYS A 4 -4.64 -14.82 -51.70
CA LYS A 4 -3.37 -14.51 -51.03
C LYS A 4 -3.59 -14.25 -49.54
N ARG A 5 -3.32 -15.32 -48.78
CA ARG A 5 -2.67 -15.43 -47.47
C ARG A 5 -2.85 -14.27 -46.46
N LEU A 6 -3.68 -14.52 -45.44
CA LEU A 6 -3.57 -13.91 -44.12
C LEU A 6 -2.36 -14.50 -43.40
N SER A 7 -1.46 -13.65 -42.91
CA SER A 7 -0.43 -14.03 -41.95
C SER A 7 -1.00 -13.92 -40.54
N PHE A 8 -1.16 -15.06 -39.87
CA PHE A 8 -1.34 -15.15 -38.42
C PHE A 8 -0.02 -14.78 -37.74
N LEU A 9 -0.03 -13.72 -36.92
CA LEU A 9 1.03 -13.45 -35.95
C LEU A 9 0.58 -14.03 -34.61
N VAL A 10 1.20 -15.14 -34.24
CA VAL A 10 1.10 -15.77 -32.92
C VAL A 10 2.06 -15.04 -31.99
N LEU A 11 1.55 -14.37 -30.97
CA LEU A 11 2.37 -13.82 -29.88
C LEU A 11 2.60 -14.91 -28.82
N PRO A 12 3.85 -15.16 -28.37
CA PRO A 12 4.12 -16.09 -27.29
C PRO A 12 3.85 -15.45 -25.93
N VAL A 13 3.00 -16.11 -25.14
CA VAL A 13 2.84 -15.91 -23.70
C VAL A 13 4.12 -16.37 -23.00
N LEU A 14 4.83 -15.46 -22.35
CA LEU A 14 5.94 -15.77 -21.44
C LEU A 14 5.45 -15.61 -20.00
N LEU A 15 5.12 -16.75 -19.37
CA LEU A 15 5.11 -16.90 -17.92
C LEU A 15 6.57 -16.81 -17.44
N ALA A 16 6.90 -15.83 -16.62
CA ALA A 16 8.14 -15.82 -15.85
C ALA A 16 7.81 -16.13 -14.38
N ALA A 17 8.27 -17.30 -13.96
CA ALA A 17 8.15 -17.82 -12.61
C ALA A 17 8.93 -16.97 -11.61
N CYS A 18 8.33 -16.74 -10.45
CA CYS A 18 9.00 -16.34 -9.23
C CYS A 18 10.02 -17.42 -8.81
N GLY A 19 11.21 -17.01 -8.41
CA GLY A 19 12.15 -17.88 -7.70
C GLY A 19 13.60 -17.55 -8.01
N ASN A 20 14.26 -16.87 -7.08
CA ASN A 20 15.62 -17.24 -6.66
C ASN A 20 15.86 -16.70 -5.25
N TYR A 21 15.72 -17.62 -4.31
CA TYR A 21 16.21 -17.58 -2.94
C TYR A 21 17.73 -17.76 -2.98
N VAL A 22 18.47 -16.90 -2.28
CA VAL A 22 19.86 -17.18 -1.88
C VAL A 22 19.88 -17.20 -0.36
N VAL A 23 19.85 -18.40 0.20
CA VAL A 23 20.34 -18.66 1.56
C VAL A 23 21.81 -18.96 1.45
N GLU A 24 22.60 -18.12 2.10
CA GLU A 24 23.95 -18.47 2.50
C GLU A 24 23.93 -18.69 4.01
N GLY A 25 24.01 -19.96 4.39
CA GLY A 25 24.09 -20.38 5.78
C GLY A 25 25.47 -20.09 6.35
N GLY A 26 25.48 -19.56 7.57
CA GLY A 26 26.63 -19.54 8.46
C GLY A 26 26.21 -20.01 9.83
N SER A 27 26.53 -21.27 10.14
CA SER A 27 26.51 -21.82 11.50
C SER A 27 27.48 -21.05 12.39
N ASP A 28 27.15 -20.88 13.67
CA ASP A 28 28.04 -21.27 14.78
C ASP A 28 27.33 -21.20 16.14
N ASP A 29 27.80 -22.09 17.00
CA ASP A 29 27.21 -22.56 18.26
C ASP A 29 27.27 -21.59 19.46
N ASN A 30 26.55 -21.99 20.51
CA ASN A 30 26.73 -21.67 21.95
C ASN A 30 26.17 -20.34 22.49
N ALA A 31 25.10 -20.44 23.27
CA ALA A 31 25.21 -20.20 24.71
C ALA A 31 23.98 -20.74 25.47
N LYS A 32 24.25 -21.59 26.46
CA LYS A 32 23.35 -21.91 27.56
C LYS A 32 23.12 -20.64 28.43
N ASN A 33 22.04 -20.67 29.22
CA ASN A 33 22.05 -20.51 30.69
C ASN A 33 21.12 -19.41 31.28
N GLN A 34 20.05 -19.90 31.94
CA GLN A 34 19.42 -19.49 33.22
C GLN A 34 18.38 -18.37 33.37
N ASN A 35 17.35 -18.77 34.12
CA ASN A 35 16.65 -18.10 35.23
C ASN A 35 15.91 -16.78 34.95
N ALA A 36 14.58 -16.77 35.02
CA ALA A 36 13.76 -16.75 36.25
C ALA A 36 13.84 -15.41 36.99
N ASN A 37 12.79 -14.58 36.88
CA ASN A 37 12.07 -14.05 38.03
C ASN A 37 10.79 -13.34 37.56
N GLY A 38 9.65 -13.68 38.16
CA GLY A 38 8.43 -12.88 38.01
C GLY A 38 8.47 -11.62 38.86
N THR A 39 7.59 -10.66 38.61
CA THR A 39 6.88 -9.88 39.63
C THR A 39 5.69 -9.17 38.99
N SER A 40 4.50 -9.44 39.53
CA SER A 40 3.23 -8.75 39.33
C SER A 40 3.22 -7.35 39.94
N GLY A 41 2.63 -6.37 39.26
CA GLY A 41 2.36 -5.03 39.82
C GLY A 41 1.14 -4.38 39.17
N SER A 42 0.12 -4.11 40.00
CA SER A 42 -1.20 -3.56 39.65
C SER A 42 -1.22 -2.03 39.78
N GLY A 43 -1.98 -1.36 38.89
CA GLY A 43 -2.81 -0.19 39.22
C GLY A 43 -2.22 1.20 39.01
N GLY A 44 -2.95 2.05 38.27
CA GLY A 44 -2.72 3.49 38.23
C GLY A 44 -3.48 4.23 37.13
N ASN A 45 -4.70 4.70 37.44
CA ASN A 45 -5.43 5.69 36.66
C ASN A 45 -4.69 7.04 36.60
N GLY A 46 -4.93 7.79 35.51
CA GLY A 46 -5.07 9.26 35.55
C GLY A 46 -3.88 10.07 35.01
N GLY A 47 -4.08 10.67 33.84
CA GLY A 47 -3.16 11.65 33.27
C GLY A 47 -3.77 12.41 32.08
N THR A 48 -4.65 13.36 32.36
CA THR A 48 -4.98 14.47 31.45
C THR A 48 -3.84 15.49 31.41
N GLY A 49 -3.44 15.93 30.22
CA GLY A 49 -2.72 17.19 30.03
C GLY A 49 -1.58 17.13 29.01
N GLY A 50 -1.79 17.74 27.85
CA GLY A 50 -0.76 17.93 26.82
C GLY A 50 -1.20 18.95 25.79
N ASN A 51 -1.33 20.22 26.21
CA ASN A 51 -1.59 21.37 25.35
C ASN A 51 -0.29 21.76 24.63
N GLY A 52 -0.15 21.36 23.37
CA GLY A 52 0.94 21.77 22.47
C GLY A 52 0.39 22.56 21.30
N THR A 53 0.59 23.86 21.32
CA THR A 53 0.35 24.77 20.19
C THR A 53 1.56 24.73 19.25
N GLY A 54 1.36 24.21 18.04
CA GLY A 54 2.27 24.29 16.91
C GLY A 54 1.47 23.91 15.66
N GLY A 55 1.22 24.88 14.78
CA GLY A 55 0.32 24.71 13.65
C GLY A 55 0.94 23.87 12.55
N ASP A 56 0.25 22.82 12.19
CA ASP A 56 -0.03 22.42 10.81
C ASP A 56 -1.42 21.77 10.85
N SER A 57 -2.22 22.00 9.82
CA SER A 57 -3.61 21.53 9.79
C SER A 57 -3.62 20.05 9.41
N ASP A 58 -3.07 19.19 10.27
CA ASP A 58 -3.25 17.75 10.15
C ASP A 58 -4.75 17.49 10.19
N GLY A 59 -5.31 17.13 9.03
CA GLY A 59 -6.63 16.52 9.00
C GLY A 59 -6.63 15.31 9.94
N PRO A 60 -7.78 14.94 10.54
CA PRO A 60 -7.82 13.74 11.37
C PRO A 60 -7.30 12.55 10.56
N ASP A 61 -6.43 11.74 11.16
CA ASP A 61 -5.96 10.49 10.56
C ASP A 61 -7.18 9.68 10.11
N SER A 62 -7.38 9.59 8.80
CA SER A 62 -8.36 8.69 8.20
C SER A 62 -7.67 7.38 7.90
N LEU A 63 -8.42 6.28 7.91
CA LEU A 63 -7.89 5.02 7.39
C LEU A 63 -7.57 5.11 5.90
N ALA A 64 -8.10 6.12 5.19
CA ALA A 64 -7.93 6.28 3.75
C ALA A 64 -7.70 7.73 3.30
N VAL A 65 -6.95 7.91 2.21
CA VAL A 65 -6.74 9.19 1.50
C VAL A 65 -6.80 9.01 -0.01
N ALA A 66 -7.16 10.08 -0.71
CA ALA A 66 -7.23 10.12 -2.16
C ALA A 66 -6.25 11.17 -2.72
N LEU A 67 -5.38 10.78 -3.65
CA LEU A 67 -4.44 11.70 -4.29
C LEU A 67 -4.16 11.29 -5.73
N THR A 68 -3.92 12.25 -6.62
CA THR A 68 -3.57 11.94 -8.00
C THR A 68 -2.14 11.40 -8.10
N ARG A 69 -1.82 10.74 -9.22
CA ARG A 69 -0.46 10.29 -9.52
C ARG A 69 0.53 11.45 -9.44
N ALA A 70 0.18 12.60 -10.03
CA ALA A 70 1.02 13.78 -10.02
C ALA A 70 1.31 14.28 -8.59
N GLN A 71 0.32 14.25 -7.70
CA GLN A 71 0.51 14.60 -6.29
C GLN A 71 1.43 13.60 -5.58
N LEU A 72 1.25 12.31 -5.83
CA LEU A 72 2.10 11.26 -5.26
C LEU A 72 3.56 11.41 -5.70
N ASP A 73 3.81 11.77 -6.96
CA ASP A 73 5.17 11.99 -7.46
C ASP A 73 5.88 13.16 -6.77
N VAL A 74 5.18 14.28 -6.54
CA VAL A 74 5.73 15.41 -5.78
C VAL A 74 6.14 14.97 -4.37
N LEU A 75 5.27 14.23 -3.69
CA LEU A 75 5.55 13.75 -2.32
C LEU A 75 6.72 12.75 -2.28
N TRP A 76 6.85 11.92 -3.32
CA TRP A 76 7.96 10.97 -3.43
C TRP A 76 9.29 11.67 -3.71
N ASP A 77 9.29 12.68 -4.58
CA ASP A 77 10.48 13.50 -4.85
C ASP A 77 10.95 14.25 -3.59
N GLU A 78 10.01 14.82 -2.82
CA GLU A 78 10.31 15.47 -1.54
C GLU A 78 10.85 14.49 -0.50
N TYR A 79 10.29 13.28 -0.42
CA TYR A 79 10.79 12.22 0.46
C TYR A 79 12.24 11.88 0.12
N TRP A 80 12.55 11.57 -1.14
CA TRP A 80 13.91 11.18 -1.54
C TRP A 80 14.91 12.34 -1.55
N ALA A 81 14.46 13.59 -1.67
CA ALA A 81 15.32 14.74 -1.46
C ALA A 81 15.88 14.80 -0.03
N ASN A 82 15.16 14.22 0.94
CA ASN A 82 15.49 14.25 2.37
C ASN A 82 15.97 12.91 2.94
N HIS A 83 15.90 11.82 2.17
CA HIS A 83 16.36 10.49 2.56
C HIS A 83 17.51 10.01 1.66
N ASP A 84 18.58 9.46 2.27
CA ASP A 84 19.72 8.90 1.52
C ASP A 84 19.27 7.64 0.74
N PRO A 85 19.40 7.60 -0.60
CA PRO A 85 18.94 6.48 -1.42
C PRO A 85 19.79 5.20 -1.28
N SER A 86 20.61 5.07 -0.23
CA SER A 86 21.52 3.95 0.02
C SER A 86 20.77 2.67 0.46
N GLY A 87 19.90 2.15 -0.41
CA GLY A 87 19.21 0.88 -0.17
C GLY A 87 18.09 0.53 -1.16
N SER A 88 17.62 1.48 -1.97
CA SER A 88 16.48 1.25 -2.88
C SER A 88 16.89 0.41 -4.09
N SER A 89 16.60 -0.88 -4.06
CA SER A 89 16.56 -1.73 -5.25
C SER A 89 15.39 -1.27 -6.13
N SER A 90 15.65 -0.43 -7.12
CA SER A 90 14.66 -0.09 -8.13
C SER A 90 14.46 -1.30 -9.04
N SER A 91 13.32 -1.96 -8.91
CA SER A 91 12.82 -2.91 -9.91
C SER A 91 12.45 -2.11 -11.18
N ALA A 92 13.46 -1.89 -12.03
CA ALA A 92 13.32 -1.33 -13.37
C ALA A 92 12.63 -2.34 -14.32
N GLY A 93 11.36 -2.66 -14.04
CA GLY A 93 10.44 -3.10 -15.09
C GLY A 93 9.85 -1.85 -15.72
N GLY A 94 9.75 -1.80 -17.06
CA GLY A 94 9.11 -0.68 -17.76
C GLY A 94 7.65 -0.57 -17.34
N VAL A 95 7.41 0.15 -16.25
CA VAL A 95 6.08 0.49 -15.77
C VAL A 95 5.45 1.35 -16.86
N PRO A 96 4.27 0.99 -17.39
CA PRO A 96 3.59 1.87 -18.34
C PRO A 96 3.44 3.24 -17.67
N GLU A 97 3.63 4.30 -18.44
CA GLU A 97 3.56 5.67 -17.93
C GLU A 97 2.15 5.90 -17.39
N LEU A 98 2.03 5.97 -16.06
CA LEU A 98 0.80 6.26 -15.35
C LEU A 98 0.29 7.64 -15.76
N ASN A 99 -1.02 7.78 -15.92
CA ASN A 99 -1.59 9.08 -16.21
C ASN A 99 -1.46 9.96 -14.95
N PRO A 100 -0.96 11.20 -15.05
CA PRO A 100 -0.87 12.13 -13.92
C PRO A 100 -2.20 12.34 -13.17
N ASP A 101 -3.33 12.14 -13.87
CA ASP A 101 -4.69 12.29 -13.33
C ASP A 101 -5.27 11.00 -12.72
N ASP A 102 -4.52 9.88 -12.73
CA ASP A 102 -4.95 8.65 -12.06
C ASP A 102 -5.10 8.91 -10.55
N LEU A 103 -6.26 8.57 -10.00
CA LEU A 103 -6.58 8.82 -8.60
C LEU A 103 -6.23 7.59 -7.76
N PHE A 104 -5.28 7.73 -6.86
CA PHE A 104 -4.91 6.70 -5.91
C PHE A 104 -5.79 6.79 -4.66
N LEU A 105 -6.51 5.70 -4.36
CA LEU A 105 -7.13 5.47 -3.07
C LEU A 105 -6.15 4.66 -2.23
N ARG A 106 -5.59 5.27 -1.18
CA ARG A 106 -4.64 4.62 -0.27
C ARG A 106 -5.29 4.38 1.08
N ILE A 107 -5.11 3.19 1.62
CA ILE A 107 -5.75 2.73 2.85
C ILE A 107 -4.70 2.01 3.69
N SER A 108 -4.70 2.23 4.99
CA SER A 108 -3.77 1.56 5.92
C SER A 108 -4.42 1.40 7.30
N ASP A 109 -4.04 0.35 8.03
CA ASP A 109 -4.45 0.17 9.42
C ASP A 109 -3.78 1.16 10.38
N LEU A 110 -2.66 1.74 9.97
CA LEU A 110 -1.99 2.86 10.66
C LEU A 110 -2.63 4.21 10.37
N GLY A 111 -3.61 4.25 9.47
CA GLY A 111 -4.09 5.50 8.88
C GLY A 111 -3.20 5.96 7.73
N ALA A 112 -3.79 6.83 6.91
CA ALA A 112 -3.11 7.55 5.86
C ALA A 112 -3.50 9.03 5.97
N SER A 113 -2.55 9.91 5.69
CA SER A 113 -2.79 11.35 5.65
C SER A 113 -2.15 11.95 4.41
N CYS A 114 -2.52 13.19 4.06
CA CYS A 114 -1.93 13.85 2.91
C CYS A 114 -0.48 14.28 3.13
N ASN A 115 -0.07 14.42 4.38
CA ASN A 115 1.30 14.71 4.79
C ASN A 115 2.15 13.43 4.83
N SER A 116 1.52 12.26 4.96
CA SER A 116 2.17 10.96 4.94
C SER A 116 1.27 9.92 4.25
N PRO A 117 1.12 9.99 2.92
CA PRO A 117 0.26 9.05 2.21
C PRO A 117 0.94 7.69 2.04
N THR A 118 2.26 7.63 2.22
CA THR A 118 3.09 6.43 2.25
C THR A 118 3.52 6.19 3.69
N THR A 119 2.62 5.62 4.49
CA THR A 119 2.97 5.24 5.86
C THR A 119 4.07 4.18 5.79
N ASP A 120 5.22 4.46 6.41
CA ASP A 120 6.26 3.45 6.59
C ASP A 120 5.68 2.32 7.45
N LEU A 121 5.51 1.15 6.85
CA LEU A 121 4.87 0.04 7.53
C LEU A 121 5.88 -0.58 8.49
N GLY A 122 5.75 -0.28 9.78
CA GLY A 122 6.32 -1.11 10.83
C GLY A 122 5.75 -2.54 10.78
N CYS A 123 6.25 -3.43 11.61
CA CYS A 123 5.75 -4.81 11.66
C CYS A 123 4.30 -4.91 12.16
N GLY A 124 3.54 -5.83 11.59
CA GLY A 124 2.15 -6.10 11.94
C GLY A 124 1.12 -5.22 11.24
N HIS A 125 1.52 -4.53 10.17
CA HIS A 125 0.70 -3.51 9.50
C HIS A 125 0.47 -3.84 8.03
N TRP A 126 -0.56 -3.23 7.45
CA TRP A 126 -0.90 -3.43 6.05
C TRP A 126 -1.32 -2.12 5.40
N GLN A 127 -1.13 -2.05 4.07
CA GLN A 127 -1.70 -1.00 3.26
C GLN A 127 -2.27 -1.57 1.96
N LEU A 128 -3.23 -0.85 1.41
CA LEU A 128 -3.86 -1.08 0.12
C LEU A 128 -3.77 0.21 -0.69
N SER A 129 -3.39 0.08 -1.95
CA SER A 129 -3.37 1.17 -2.91
C SER A 129 -4.15 0.75 -4.15
N ILE A 130 -5.18 1.52 -4.51
CA ILE A 130 -5.97 1.30 -5.73
C ILE A 130 -5.82 2.51 -6.64
N ALA A 131 -5.36 2.29 -7.87
CA ALA A 131 -5.26 3.35 -8.87
C ALA A 131 -6.52 3.37 -9.74
N LEU A 132 -7.20 4.52 -9.78
CA LEU A 132 -8.41 4.76 -10.58
C LEU A 132 -8.10 5.66 -11.78
N PRO A 133 -8.08 5.11 -12.99
CA PRO A 133 -8.03 5.92 -14.20
C PRO A 133 -9.21 6.89 -14.28
N PRO A 134 -9.06 8.06 -14.94
CA PRO A 134 -10.13 9.06 -15.07
C PRO A 134 -11.46 8.49 -15.57
N ALA A 135 -11.43 7.48 -16.44
CA ALA A 135 -12.63 6.82 -16.95
C ALA A 135 -13.42 6.04 -15.88
N LEU A 136 -12.79 5.69 -14.76
CA LEU A 136 -13.38 4.96 -13.63
C LEU A 136 -13.61 5.86 -12.40
N GLN A 137 -13.28 7.16 -12.48
CA GLN A 137 -13.51 8.13 -11.40
C GLN A 137 -14.95 8.64 -11.38
N GLN A 138 -15.90 7.71 -11.27
CA GLN A 138 -17.33 7.99 -11.21
C GLN A 138 -18.03 6.96 -10.31
N VAL A 139 -19.22 7.32 -9.80
CA VAL A 139 -20.05 6.40 -9.01
C VAL A 139 -20.33 5.13 -9.80
N GLY A 140 -20.11 3.97 -9.19
CA GLY A 140 -20.25 2.68 -9.86
C GLY A 140 -19.55 1.54 -9.12
N VAL A 141 -19.77 0.32 -9.61
CA VAL A 141 -19.13 -0.90 -9.10
C VAL A 141 -18.14 -1.40 -10.15
N TYR A 142 -16.90 -1.61 -9.73
CA TYR A 142 -15.77 -2.01 -10.55
C TYR A 142 -15.23 -3.36 -10.07
N ASN A 143 -14.85 -4.21 -11.02
CA ASN A 143 -14.17 -5.46 -10.71
C ASN A 143 -12.69 -5.17 -10.42
N LEU A 144 -12.18 -5.56 -9.25
CA LEU A 144 -10.79 -5.38 -8.88
C LEU A 144 -9.82 -6.19 -9.74
N ASP A 145 -10.30 -7.28 -10.36
CA ASP A 145 -9.54 -8.09 -11.32
C ASP A 145 -9.57 -7.52 -12.76
N SER A 146 -10.16 -6.34 -12.98
CA SER A 146 -10.11 -5.73 -14.30
C SER A 146 -8.67 -5.35 -14.65
N PRO A 147 -8.21 -5.55 -15.90
CA PRO A 147 -6.86 -5.18 -16.31
C PRO A 147 -6.51 -3.71 -16.04
N GLU A 148 -7.51 -2.83 -16.09
CA GLU A 148 -7.36 -1.40 -15.83
C GLU A 148 -7.01 -1.09 -14.37
N LEU A 149 -7.55 -1.83 -13.41
CA LEU A 149 -7.26 -1.65 -11.98
C LEU A 149 -6.05 -2.47 -11.53
N LEU A 150 -5.86 -3.69 -12.06
CA LEU A 150 -4.75 -4.57 -11.67
C LEU A 150 -3.37 -4.03 -11.99
N ALA A 151 -3.23 -3.16 -12.99
CA ALA A 151 -1.93 -2.71 -13.46
C ALA A 151 -1.12 -1.97 -12.37
N TYR A 152 -1.80 -1.33 -11.41
CA TYR A 152 -1.17 -0.45 -10.42
C TYR A 152 -1.74 -0.58 -9.01
N SER A 153 -2.83 -1.31 -8.87
CA SER A 153 -3.42 -1.56 -7.56
C SER A 153 -2.72 -2.73 -6.88
N HIS A 154 -2.33 -2.54 -5.63
CA HIS A 154 -1.55 -3.52 -4.88
C HIS A 154 -1.88 -3.49 -3.39
N PHE A 155 -1.66 -4.63 -2.75
CA PHE A 155 -1.72 -4.80 -1.32
C PHE A 155 -0.31 -5.13 -0.80
N SER A 156 0.06 -4.60 0.36
CA SER A 156 1.28 -5.01 1.06
C SER A 156 1.03 -5.12 2.55
N GLU A 157 1.69 -6.09 3.18
CA GLU A 157 1.65 -6.31 4.62
C GLU A 157 3.04 -6.64 5.17
N THR A 158 3.23 -6.36 6.45
CA THR A 158 4.43 -6.72 7.20
C THR A 158 4.11 -7.78 8.25
N GLY A 159 5.09 -8.65 8.49
CA GLY A 159 4.99 -9.77 9.42
C GLY A 159 4.85 -9.34 10.87
N GLU A 160 4.59 -10.31 11.75
CA GLU A 160 4.26 -10.08 13.16
C GLU A 160 5.27 -9.20 13.91
N PRO A 161 4.81 -8.25 14.75
CA PRO A 161 5.66 -7.29 15.48
C PRO A 161 6.59 -7.91 16.54
N TYR A 162 6.45 -9.22 16.79
CA TYR A 162 7.25 -9.97 17.77
C TYR A 162 7.84 -11.25 17.20
N SER A 163 8.23 -11.24 15.93
CA SER A 163 9.09 -12.28 15.38
C SER A 163 10.29 -12.50 16.32
N PRO A 164 10.67 -13.76 16.62
CA PRO A 164 11.82 -14.05 17.48
C PRO A 164 13.15 -13.50 16.93
N ALA A 165 13.18 -13.04 15.67
CA ALA A 165 14.22 -12.19 15.12
C ALA A 165 13.64 -10.78 14.86
N PRO A 166 13.99 -9.76 15.69
CA PRO A 166 13.39 -8.42 15.63
C PRO A 166 13.73 -7.63 14.35
N ASP A 167 14.77 -8.04 13.62
CA ASP A 167 15.13 -7.50 12.30
C ASP A 167 14.48 -8.28 11.14
N ASP A 168 13.72 -9.34 11.45
CA ASP A 168 13.16 -10.29 10.48
C ASP A 168 11.64 -10.05 10.35
N CYS A 169 11.32 -8.84 9.92
CA CYS A 169 9.96 -8.44 9.58
C CYS A 169 9.68 -8.92 8.16
N SER A 170 9.09 -10.11 8.00
CA SER A 170 8.78 -10.63 6.67
C SER A 170 7.83 -9.67 5.96
N PHE A 171 8.19 -9.14 4.81
CA PHE A 171 7.27 -8.35 3.98
C PHE A 171 6.56 -9.25 2.98
N GLY A 172 5.27 -8.99 2.77
CA GLY A 172 4.42 -9.68 1.81
C GLY A 172 3.60 -8.67 1.01
N GLY A 173 3.14 -9.09 -0.16
CA GLY A 173 2.30 -8.24 -0.99
C GLY A 173 2.08 -8.80 -2.38
N GLY A 174 1.21 -8.14 -3.13
CA GLY A 174 0.87 -8.54 -4.48
C GLY A 174 -0.34 -7.80 -5.03
N THR A 175 -0.91 -8.37 -6.08
CA THR A 175 -2.19 -7.91 -6.63
C THR A 175 -3.32 -8.23 -5.66
N ILE A 176 -4.32 -7.35 -5.62
CA ILE A 176 -5.48 -7.47 -4.71
C ILE A 176 -6.32 -8.72 -5.03
N GLY A 177 -6.34 -9.15 -6.29
CA GLY A 177 -7.12 -10.30 -6.74
C GLY A 177 -8.62 -10.01 -6.81
N ALA A 178 -9.41 -11.09 -6.82
CA ALA A 178 -10.85 -11.04 -7.03
C ALA A 178 -11.56 -10.19 -5.98
N GLY A 179 -12.53 -9.39 -6.46
CA GLY A 179 -13.33 -8.53 -5.60
C GLY A 179 -13.97 -7.37 -6.33
N THR A 180 -14.53 -6.45 -5.55
CA THR A 180 -15.19 -5.25 -6.04
C THR A 180 -14.71 -4.00 -5.30
N LEU A 181 -14.58 -2.93 -6.08
CA LEU A 181 -14.55 -1.55 -5.59
C LEU A 181 -15.87 -0.91 -5.98
N GLU A 182 -16.60 -0.37 -5.02
CA GLU A 182 -17.80 0.43 -5.27
C GLU A 182 -17.54 1.88 -4.85
N ILE A 183 -17.60 2.80 -5.81
CA ILE A 183 -17.58 4.24 -5.53
C ILE A 183 -19.02 4.68 -5.25
N LEU A 184 -19.28 5.10 -4.01
CA LEU A 184 -20.59 5.54 -3.51
C LEU A 184 -20.80 7.03 -3.80
N SER A 185 -19.76 7.84 -3.60
CA SER A 185 -19.71 9.25 -4.00
C SER A 185 -18.27 9.67 -4.30
N ILE A 186 -18.12 10.63 -5.19
CA ILE A 186 -16.83 11.22 -5.55
C ILE A 186 -17.05 12.68 -5.92
N ASP A 187 -16.31 13.57 -5.27
CA ASP A 187 -16.32 14.99 -5.58
C ASP A 187 -14.91 15.58 -5.42
N GLU A 188 -14.83 16.91 -5.33
CA GLU A 188 -13.58 17.67 -5.19
C GLU A 188 -12.95 17.60 -3.79
N ASN A 189 -13.69 17.13 -2.77
CA ASN A 189 -13.25 17.07 -1.38
C ASN A 189 -12.92 15.65 -0.94
N GLU A 190 -13.70 14.65 -1.36
CA GLU A 190 -13.53 13.28 -0.89
C GLU A 190 -14.02 12.22 -1.89
N VAL A 191 -13.62 10.98 -1.61
CA VAL A 191 -14.16 9.77 -2.25
C VAL A 191 -14.73 8.88 -1.16
N HIS A 192 -16.00 8.56 -1.28
CA HIS A 192 -16.65 7.56 -0.43
C HIS A 192 -16.78 6.26 -1.22
N PHE A 193 -16.24 5.18 -0.70
CA PHE A 193 -16.19 3.92 -1.42
C PHE A 193 -16.23 2.72 -0.50
N ARG A 194 -16.53 1.56 -1.07
CA ARG A 194 -16.56 0.27 -0.40
C ARG A 194 -15.68 -0.73 -1.13
N ILE A 195 -14.97 -1.56 -0.37
CA ILE A 195 -14.14 -2.65 -0.87
C ILE A 195 -14.68 -3.97 -0.35
N ASP A 196 -14.75 -4.94 -1.25
CA ASP A 196 -15.00 -6.34 -0.97
C ASP A 196 -14.03 -7.20 -1.80
N ALA A 197 -12.93 -7.61 -1.21
CA ALA A 197 -11.85 -8.38 -1.82
C ALA A 197 -11.66 -9.75 -1.13
N GLU A 198 -11.26 -10.75 -1.92
CA GLU A 198 -11.11 -12.14 -1.46
C GLU A 198 -9.68 -12.49 -0.99
N TYR A 199 -8.64 -11.89 -1.58
CA TYR A 199 -7.25 -12.29 -1.31
C TYR A 199 -6.42 -11.11 -0.83
N TRP A 200 -5.68 -11.27 0.27
CA TRP A 200 -4.83 -10.25 0.91
C TRP A 200 -5.60 -9.02 1.43
N GLY A 201 -6.54 -8.49 0.65
CA GLY A 201 -7.42 -7.37 0.95
C GLY A 201 -8.63 -7.69 1.83
N GLU A 202 -8.85 -8.92 2.30
CA GLU A 202 -9.93 -9.19 3.27
C GLU A 202 -9.82 -8.29 4.51
N LYS A 203 -8.59 -7.98 4.92
CA LYS A 203 -8.28 -7.02 6.01
C LYS A 203 -8.73 -5.60 5.69
N ALA A 204 -8.82 -5.26 4.41
CA ALA A 204 -9.23 -3.97 3.88
C ALA A 204 -10.70 -3.95 3.39
N ASN A 205 -11.48 -4.99 3.69
CA ASN A 205 -12.91 -4.99 3.38
C ASN A 205 -13.65 -4.03 4.30
N GLY A 206 -14.44 -3.14 3.70
CA GLY A 206 -15.10 -2.09 4.46
C GLY A 206 -15.54 -0.92 3.61
N GLU A 207 -16.14 0.06 4.28
CA GLU A 207 -16.56 1.34 3.72
C GLU A 207 -15.63 2.43 4.25
N TYR A 208 -15.16 3.29 3.35
CA TYR A 208 -14.09 4.26 3.60
C TYR A 208 -14.42 5.61 3.01
N ILE A 209 -14.15 6.66 3.78
CA ILE A 209 -14.13 8.04 3.31
C ILE A 209 -12.68 8.46 3.17
N ALA A 210 -12.25 8.73 1.94
CA ALA A 210 -10.91 9.21 1.61
C ALA A 210 -10.95 10.70 1.26
N PRO A 211 -10.49 11.59 2.16
CA PRO A 211 -10.28 12.99 1.83
C PRO A 211 -9.29 13.11 0.67
N ARG A 212 -9.55 14.04 -0.24
CA ARG A 212 -8.62 14.39 -1.31
C ARG A 212 -7.49 15.25 -0.76
N CYS A 213 -6.27 14.91 -1.15
CA CYS A 213 -5.13 15.71 -0.81
C CYS A 213 -5.10 17.02 -1.57
N PRO A 214 -4.67 18.12 -0.92
CA PRO A 214 -4.57 19.41 -1.57
C PRO A 214 -3.53 19.36 -2.70
N VAL A 215 -3.72 20.21 -3.71
CA VAL A 215 -2.85 20.29 -4.89
C VAL A 215 -1.50 20.95 -4.57
N ALA A 216 -1.38 21.55 -3.39
CA ALA A 216 -0.13 22.08 -2.84
C ALA A 216 0.01 21.63 -1.37
N PRO A 217 1.18 21.10 -0.96
CA PRO A 217 1.52 20.99 0.45
C PRO A 217 1.64 22.38 1.10
#